data_AF-A0A355CBU8-F1
#
_entry.id   AF-A0A355CBU8-F1
#
_cell.length_a   1.000
_cell.length_b   1.000
_cell.length_c   1.000
_cell.angle_alpha   90.00
_cell.angle_beta   90.00
_cell.angle_gamma   90.00
#
_symmetry.space_group_name_H-M   'P 1'
#
loop_
_entity.id
_entity.type
_entity.pdbx_description
1 polymer ?
#
loop_
_entity_poly.entity_id
_entity_poly.type
_entity_poly.pdbx_seq_one_letter_code
_entity_poly.pdbx_strand_id
1 'polypeptide(L)'
;MRKWRIEDSEELYNIDGWGNGYFSINEKGNVQVSPRKKPGGSVDLNELMRELYLRDVSAPVLVRFPQILDNRIEKISTCFEIAAKEYGYASQNYIVYPIKVN
;
A
#
# COMPACT_ATOMS: atom_id res chain seq x y z
N MET A 1 3.53 -21.01 27.56
CA MET A 1 3.55 -20.50 26.17
C MET A 1 3.55 -18.98 26.22
N ARG A 2 4.37 -18.32 25.38
CA ARG A 2 4.36 -16.86 25.26
C ARG A 2 3.04 -16.42 24.60
N LYS A 3 2.48 -15.30 25.03
CA LYS A 3 1.28 -14.70 24.41
C LYS A 3 1.64 -14.18 23.01
N TRP A 4 0.83 -14.53 22.01
CA TRP A 4 0.98 -14.07 20.62
C TRP A 4 0.76 -12.55 20.54
N ARG A 5 1.60 -11.85 19.79
CA ARG A 5 1.58 -10.40 19.60
C ARG A 5 1.40 -10.05 18.11
N ILE A 6 1.15 -8.77 17.85
CA ILE A 6 1.02 -8.24 16.49
C ILE A 6 2.32 -8.48 15.71
N GLU A 7 3.46 -8.18 16.31
CA GLU A 7 4.79 -8.39 15.71
C GLU A 7 5.01 -9.85 15.27
N ASP A 8 4.48 -10.81 16.02
CA ASP A 8 4.63 -12.23 15.69
C ASP A 8 3.83 -12.58 14.40
N SER A 9 2.68 -11.93 14.18
CA SER A 9 1.92 -12.03 12.91
C SER A 9 2.59 -11.29 11.75
N GLU A 10 3.13 -10.10 12.00
CA GLU A 10 3.84 -9.30 10.98
C GLU A 10 5.07 -10.05 10.46
N GLU A 11 5.82 -10.69 11.35
CA GLU A 11 6.95 -11.56 11.02
C GLU A 11 6.50 -12.81 10.27
N LEU A 12 5.51 -13.55 10.80
CA LEU A 12 5.03 -14.79 10.20
C LEU A 12 4.55 -14.61 8.76
N TYR A 13 3.81 -13.53 8.49
CA TYR A 13 3.28 -13.22 7.16
C TYR A 13 4.18 -12.28 6.35
N ASN A 14 5.33 -11.90 6.89
CA ASN A 14 6.31 -11.01 6.28
C ASN A 14 5.68 -9.75 5.68
N ILE A 15 4.77 -9.11 6.42
CA ILE A 15 3.98 -7.96 5.92
C ILE A 15 4.90 -6.81 5.53
N ASP A 16 5.98 -6.58 6.28
CA ASP A 16 6.95 -5.53 5.95
C ASP A 16 7.70 -5.81 4.63
N GLY A 17 7.92 -7.08 4.29
CA GLY A 17 8.64 -7.48 3.08
C GLY A 17 7.89 -7.18 1.78
N TRP A 18 6.56 -7.31 1.77
CA TRP A 18 5.74 -7.08 0.57
C TRP A 18 4.81 -5.85 0.68
N GLY A 19 4.41 -5.50 1.90
CA GLY A 19 3.45 -4.44 2.19
C GLY A 19 3.97 -3.05 1.86
N ASN A 20 5.31 -2.87 1.86
CA ASN A 20 5.98 -1.64 1.44
C ASN A 20 5.40 -0.38 2.12
N GLY A 21 4.99 -0.48 3.39
CA GLY A 21 4.35 0.60 4.14
C GLY A 21 2.94 0.99 3.68
N TYR A 22 2.37 0.32 2.68
CA TYR A 22 0.95 0.45 2.34
C TYR A 22 0.08 -0.51 3.15
N PHE A 23 0.60 -1.66 3.55
CA PHE A 23 -0.12 -2.65 4.34
C PHE A 23 0.63 -2.87 5.66
N SER A 24 -0.10 -2.96 6.76
CA SER A 24 0.43 -3.27 8.10
C SER A 24 -0.67 -3.88 8.97
N ILE A 25 -0.34 -4.29 10.19
CA ILE A 25 -1.34 -4.67 11.19
C ILE A 25 -1.57 -3.50 12.15
N ASN A 26 -2.81 -3.23 12.53
CA ASN A 26 -3.15 -2.17 13.49
C ASN A 26 -3.19 -2.68 14.94
N GLU A 27 -3.40 -1.79 15.90
CA GLU A 27 -3.44 -2.13 17.34
C GLU A 27 -4.55 -3.13 17.71
N LYS A 28 -5.59 -3.28 16.87
CA LYS A 28 -6.67 -4.24 17.05
C LYS A 28 -6.32 -5.64 16.51
N GLY A 29 -5.16 -5.79 15.86
CA GLY A 29 -4.74 -7.03 15.19
C GLY A 29 -5.34 -7.21 13.79
N ASN A 30 -5.94 -6.17 13.21
CA ASN A 30 -6.53 -6.22 11.87
C ASN A 30 -5.53 -5.71 10.82
N VAL A 31 -5.65 -6.22 9.59
CA VAL A 31 -4.92 -5.66 8.44
C VAL A 31 -5.47 -4.25 8.14
N GLN A 32 -4.57 -3.28 8.06
CA GLN A 32 -4.87 -1.92 7.63
C GLN A 32 -4.13 -1.56 6.35
N VAL A 33 -4.73 -0.66 5.57
CA VAL A 33 -4.13 -0.08 4.36
C VAL A 33 -3.86 1.39 4.61
N SER A 34 -2.66 1.86 4.27
CA SER A 34 -2.22 3.26 4.36
C SER A 34 -1.90 3.78 2.95
N PRO A 35 -2.90 4.15 2.13
CA PRO A 35 -2.72 4.40 0.69
C PRO A 35 -1.72 5.52 0.37
N ARG A 36 -1.58 6.50 1.28
CA ARG A 36 -0.66 7.64 1.13
C ARG A 36 0.64 7.51 1.94
N LYS A 37 0.83 6.41 2.69
CA LYS A 37 1.93 6.23 3.66
C LYS A 37 2.10 7.40 4.65
N LYS A 38 1.03 8.12 4.96
CA LYS A 38 1.03 9.28 5.88
C LYS A 38 0.17 8.99 7.11
N PRO A 39 0.52 9.53 8.28
CA PRO A 39 -0.32 9.41 9.48
C PRO A 39 -1.73 9.96 9.25
N GLY A 40 -2.75 9.27 9.78
CA GLY A 40 -4.14 9.75 9.77
C GLY A 40 -4.97 9.42 8.51
N GLY A 41 -4.45 8.59 7.60
CA GLY A 41 -5.14 8.18 6.37
C GLY A 41 -5.23 6.67 6.17
N SER A 42 -5.19 5.88 7.24
CA SER A 42 -5.23 4.42 7.20
C SER A 42 -6.66 3.89 7.26
N VAL A 43 -6.91 2.74 6.62
CA VAL A 43 -8.21 2.08 6.53
C VAL A 43 -8.08 0.67 7.10
N ASP A 44 -8.81 0.36 8.16
CA ASP A 44 -8.95 -1.01 8.68
C ASP A 44 -9.85 -1.81 7.72
N LEU A 45 -9.30 -2.89 7.14
CA LEU A 45 -10.05 -3.70 6.16
C LEU A 45 -11.21 -4.46 6.79
N ASN A 46 -11.12 -4.83 8.08
CA ASN A 46 -12.22 -5.50 8.76
C ASN A 46 -13.39 -4.53 8.97
N GLU A 47 -13.11 -3.30 9.38
CA GLU A 47 -14.13 -2.27 9.55
C GLU A 47 -14.74 -1.87 8.21
N LEU A 48 -13.92 -1.68 7.17
CA LEU A 48 -14.39 -1.41 5.81
C LEU A 48 -15.37 -2.49 5.32
N MET A 49 -15.02 -3.77 5.49
CA MET A 49 -15.90 -4.86 5.06
C MET A 49 -17.22 -4.90 5.84
N ARG A 50 -17.20 -4.56 7.13
CA ARG A 50 -18.43 -4.43 7.94
C ARG A 50 -19.30 -3.27 7.45
N GLU A 51 -18.71 -2.13 7.14
CA GLU A 51 -19.44 -0.99 6.59
C GLU A 51 -20.06 -1.29 5.23
N LEU A 52 -19.34 -2.01 4.36
CA LEU A 52 -19.85 -2.45 3.07
C LEU A 52 -21.04 -3.41 3.24
N TYR A 53 -20.93 -4.36 4.18
CA TYR A 53 -22.02 -5.29 4.47
C TYR A 53 -23.29 -4.56 4.93
N LEU A 54 -23.17 -3.52 5.77
CA LEU A 54 -24.30 -2.68 6.19
C LEU A 54 -24.94 -1.87 5.05
N ARG A 55 -24.24 -1.72 3.92
CA ARG A 55 -24.72 -1.06 2.71
C ARG A 55 -25.20 -2.07 1.66
N ASP A 56 -25.53 -3.29 2.08
CA ASP A 56 -25.93 -4.42 1.22
C ASP A 56 -24.87 -4.82 0.17
N VAL A 57 -23.59 -4.51 0.42
CA VAL A 57 -22.45 -4.96 -0.40
C VAL A 57 -21.76 -6.13 0.31
N SER A 58 -22.09 -7.35 -0.12
CA SER A 58 -21.50 -8.58 0.40
C SER A 58 -20.25 -9.01 -0.39
N ALA A 59 -19.36 -9.75 0.25
CA ALA A 59 -18.23 -10.41 -0.42
C ALA A 59 -18.72 -11.40 -1.51
N PRO A 60 -17.94 -11.61 -2.59
CA PRO A 60 -16.60 -11.06 -2.85
C PRO A 60 -16.62 -9.60 -3.34
N VAL A 61 -15.69 -8.78 -2.84
CA VAL A 61 -15.51 -7.37 -3.21
C VAL A 61 -14.07 -7.13 -3.62
N LEU A 62 -13.86 -6.36 -4.69
CA LEU A 62 -12.54 -5.87 -5.10
C LEU A 62 -12.39 -4.40 -4.70
N VAL A 63 -11.59 -4.13 -3.67
CA VAL A 63 -11.30 -2.77 -3.20
C VAL A 63 -10.06 -2.24 -3.91
N ARG A 64 -10.16 -1.05 -4.52
CA ARG A 64 -9.04 -0.36 -5.18
C ARG A 64 -8.68 0.90 -4.40
N PHE A 65 -7.39 1.15 -4.23
CA PHE A 65 -6.85 2.36 -3.58
C PHE A 65 -6.03 3.17 -4.59
N PRO A 66 -6.64 4.10 -5.35
CA PRO A 66 -5.96 4.88 -6.39
C PRO A 66 -4.75 5.67 -5.87
N GLN A 67 -4.76 6.07 -4.60
CA GLN A 67 -3.68 6.83 -3.98
C GLN A 67 -2.37 6.02 -3.90
N ILE A 68 -2.46 4.68 -3.89
CA ILE A 68 -1.27 3.82 -4.01
C ILE A 68 -0.66 3.99 -5.41
N LEU A 69 -1.49 4.05 -6.46
CA LEU A 69 -1.00 4.26 -7.84
C LEU A 69 -0.29 5.61 -7.95
N ASP A 70 -0.90 6.68 -7.44
CA ASP A 70 -0.30 8.02 -7.43
C ASP A 70 1.09 8.01 -6.77
N ASN A 71 1.18 7.41 -5.58
CA ASN A 71 2.43 7.33 -4.84
C ASN A 71 3.48 6.44 -5.55
N ARG A 72 3.06 5.39 -6.26
CA ARG A 72 3.98 4.54 -7.04
C ARG A 72 4.53 5.27 -8.27
N ILE A 73 3.71 6.06 -8.96
CA ILE A 73 4.15 6.88 -10.09
C ILE A 73 5.17 7.92 -9.61
N GLU A 74 4.85 8.64 -8.53
CA GLU A 74 5.75 9.62 -7.90
C GLU A 74 7.08 8.97 -7.51
N LYS A 75 7.02 7.81 -6.82
CA LYS A 75 8.23 7.09 -6.39
C LYS A 75 9.14 6.69 -7.56
N ILE A 76 8.56 6.19 -8.66
CA ILE A 76 9.34 5.82 -9.85
C ILE A 76 9.98 7.07 -10.47
N SER A 77 9.22 8.17 -10.63
CA SER A 77 9.75 9.43 -11.17
C SER A 77 10.94 9.93 -10.35
N THR A 78 10.77 10.03 -9.03
CA THR A 78 11.82 10.49 -8.13
C THR A 78 13.07 9.61 -8.17
N CYS A 79 12.92 8.28 -8.30
CA CYS A 79 14.08 7.40 -8.42
C CYS A 79 14.91 7.68 -9.69
N PHE A 80 14.25 7.96 -10.82
CA PHE A 80 14.95 8.33 -12.05
C PHE A 80 15.56 9.74 -11.97
N GLU A 81 14.89 10.69 -11.34
CA GLU A 81 15.43 12.03 -11.11
C GLU A 81 16.72 11.99 -10.26
N ILE A 82 16.72 11.18 -9.20
CA ILE A 82 17.91 10.97 -8.35
C ILE A 82 19.06 10.39 -9.18
N ALA A 83 18.81 9.33 -9.94
CA ALA A 83 19.83 8.69 -10.78
C ALA A 83 20.33 9.65 -11.88
N ALA A 84 19.45 10.39 -12.54
CA ALA A 84 19.85 11.35 -13.57
C ALA A 84 20.78 12.41 -13.01
N LYS A 85 20.49 12.93 -11.80
CA LYS A 85 21.34 13.89 -11.10
C LYS A 85 22.70 13.29 -10.71
N GLU A 86 22.71 12.05 -10.20
CA GLU A 86 23.93 11.34 -9.78
C GLU A 86 24.89 11.11 -10.95
N TYR A 87 24.37 10.75 -12.12
CA TYR A 87 25.18 10.42 -13.31
C TYR A 87 25.34 11.58 -14.29
N GLY A 88 24.81 12.77 -14.00
CA GLY A 88 24.85 13.92 -14.91
C GLY A 88 24.11 13.69 -16.22
N TYR A 89 23.06 12.86 -16.20
CA TYR A 89 22.25 12.56 -17.38
C TYR A 89 21.38 13.77 -17.76
N ALA A 90 21.59 14.30 -18.96
CA ALA A 90 20.98 15.57 -19.39
C ALA A 90 19.62 15.42 -20.12
N SER A 91 19.22 14.19 -20.48
CA SER A 91 17.95 13.94 -21.16
C SER A 91 16.82 13.65 -20.19
N GLN A 92 15.58 13.63 -20.69
CA GLN A 92 14.38 13.41 -19.87
C GLN A 92 13.99 11.94 -19.82
N ASN A 93 13.48 11.50 -18.68
CA ASN A 93 12.80 10.22 -18.53
C ASN A 93 11.28 10.45 -18.48
N TYR A 94 10.53 9.54 -19.11
CA TYR A 94 9.07 9.58 -19.11
C TYR A 94 8.51 8.24 -18.65
N ILE A 95 7.51 8.31 -17.77
CA ILE A 95 6.75 7.14 -17.34
C ILE A 95 5.65 6.89 -18.37
N VAL A 96 5.65 5.70 -18.97
CA VAL A 96 4.59 5.24 -19.87
C VAL A 96 3.85 4.09 -19.21
N TYR A 97 2.52 4.20 -19.10
CA TYR A 97 1.67 3.16 -18.53
C TYR A 97 1.13 2.23 -19.64
N PRO A 98 1.55 0.96 -19.70
CA PRO A 98 1.03 0.02 -20.68
C PRO A 98 -0.35 -0.50 -20.24
N ILE A 99 -1.43 -0.02 -20.85
CA ILE A 99 -2.82 -0.32 -20.43
C ILE A 99 -3.17 -1.82 -20.35
N LYS A 100 -2.44 -2.70 -21.03
CA LYS A 100 -2.69 -4.15 -21.02
C LYS A 100 -2.53 -4.85 -19.66
N VAL A 101 -1.95 -4.19 -18.66
CA VAL A 101 -1.59 -4.81 -17.37
C VAL A 101 -2.72 -4.81 -16.34
N ASN A 102 -3.82 -4.09 -16.58
CA ASN A 102 -5.01 -4.07 -15.72
C ASN A 102 -6.28 -4.05 -16.57
#